data_AF-A0A951AS30-F1
#
_entry.id   AF-A0A951AS30-F1
#
_cell.length_a   1.000
_cell.length_b   1.000
_cell.length_c   1.000
_cell.angle_alpha   90.00
_cell.angle_beta   90.00
_cell.angle_gamma   90.00
#
_symmetry.space_group_name_H-M   'P 1'
#
loop_
_entity.id
_entity.type
_entity.pdbx_description
1 polymer ?
#
loop_
_entity_poly.entity_id
_entity_poly.type
_entity_poly.pdbx_seq_one_letter_code
_entity_poly.pdbx_strand_id
1 'polypeptide(L)'
;METIKSELGGQQAASGSPGLLTETDGERFTAALAILDDGVALGRSVSPDLMDDLLTHVALVGVIDPQYAGQLVSASPRAFPGLVLLKTPRSSIEVAEALIHEGAHQKLFDLAITYDLLNTNSDRCPPFHPLWGPQGRRWPLEQTLAACHAYVCLARFNHDLSKVPPTEKLGAESLLPVASERSKILGEWLLDKGEYLGSDAHALLNGLIGQRPGTARVTKSCTDPVLADYFIDTPMEFRHCGAPGRVLVGLPSQPPQFYWVSDDAATILKLLACKYLDEVAPSSVEQCRMRQLDQRLQQLSAGNQLSTLLSDLYVSGLVKHMHSRS
;
A
#
# COMPACT_ATOMS: atom_id res chain seq x y z
N MET A 1 -2.66 -16.00 13.07
CA MET A 1 -4.13 -16.12 13.10
C MET A 1 -4.82 -15.07 13.98
N GLU A 2 -4.30 -14.70 15.16
CA GLU A 2 -4.93 -13.65 16.00
C GLU A 2 -4.92 -12.24 15.38
N THR A 3 -3.87 -11.87 14.63
CA THR A 3 -3.81 -10.59 13.89
C THR A 3 -4.84 -10.50 12.76
N ILE A 4 -5.08 -11.61 12.05
CA ILE A 4 -6.13 -11.72 11.01
C ILE A 4 -7.52 -11.50 11.64
N LYS A 5 -7.75 -12.01 12.87
CA LYS A 5 -9.00 -11.79 13.60
C LYS A 5 -9.24 -10.33 13.96
N SER A 6 -8.18 -9.57 14.29
CA SER A 6 -8.31 -8.15 14.65
C SER A 6 -8.66 -7.28 13.44
N GLU A 7 -8.03 -7.53 12.28
CA GLU A 7 -8.32 -6.77 11.04
C GLU A 7 -9.69 -7.15 10.44
N LEU A 8 -10.04 -8.44 10.42
CA LEU A 8 -11.37 -8.90 9.99
C LEU A 8 -12.47 -8.53 11.01
N GLY A 9 -12.14 -8.45 12.30
CA GLY A 9 -13.06 -8.06 13.37
C GLY A 9 -13.57 -6.62 13.23
N GLY A 10 -12.77 -5.72 12.65
CA GLY A 10 -13.20 -4.37 12.27
C GLY A 10 -14.18 -4.32 11.09
N GLN A 11 -14.30 -5.41 10.32
CA GLN A 11 -15.21 -5.54 9.17
C GLN A 11 -16.52 -6.28 9.49
N GLN A 12 -16.94 -6.28 10.76
CA GLN A 12 -18.15 -6.92 11.30
C GLN A 12 -18.01 -8.43 11.56
N ALA A 13 -17.68 -8.71 12.82
CA ALA A 13 -17.53 -9.98 13.54
C ALA A 13 -18.24 -11.21 12.95
N ALA A 14 -17.44 -12.15 12.44
CA ALA A 14 -17.78 -13.57 12.48
C ALA A 14 -17.42 -14.15 13.86
N SER A 15 -18.33 -14.93 14.44
CA SER A 15 -18.14 -15.63 15.71
C SER A 15 -17.26 -16.88 15.52
N GLY A 16 -15.94 -16.72 15.37
CA GLY A 16 -15.01 -17.85 15.25
C GLY A 16 -13.70 -17.52 14.52
N SER A 17 -12.72 -18.43 14.57
CA SER A 17 -11.59 -18.35 13.65
C SER A 17 -12.10 -18.58 12.22
N PRO A 18 -11.75 -17.73 11.23
CA PRO A 18 -12.14 -17.98 9.84
C PRO A 18 -11.57 -19.33 9.40
N GLY A 19 -12.45 -20.29 9.12
CA GLY A 19 -12.08 -21.59 8.54
C GLY A 19 -11.80 -21.42 7.06
N LEU A 20 -10.56 -21.68 6.65
CA LEU A 20 -10.20 -21.76 5.23
C LEU A 20 -10.55 -23.14 4.70
N LEU A 21 -11.09 -23.20 3.49
CA LEU A 21 -11.20 -24.45 2.75
C LEU A 21 -9.80 -24.93 2.36
N THR A 22 -9.57 -26.21 2.58
CA THR A 22 -8.30 -26.91 2.33
C THR A 22 -8.59 -28.25 1.63
N GLU A 23 -7.56 -28.94 1.17
CA GLU A 23 -7.71 -30.28 0.57
C GLU A 23 -8.46 -31.28 1.48
N THR A 24 -8.37 -31.10 2.80
CA THR A 24 -9.10 -31.96 3.76
C THR A 24 -10.63 -31.80 3.69
N ASP A 25 -11.11 -30.72 3.09
CA ASP A 25 -12.54 -30.46 2.85
C ASP A 25 -13.06 -31.14 1.56
N GLY A 26 -12.21 -31.86 0.83
CA GLY A 26 -12.57 -32.75 -0.28
C GLY A 26 -13.27 -32.06 -1.45
N GLU A 27 -14.48 -32.52 -1.77
CA GLU A 27 -15.26 -32.01 -2.91
C GLU A 27 -15.56 -30.51 -2.81
N ARG A 28 -15.75 -29.98 -1.60
CA ARG A 28 -16.00 -28.53 -1.40
C ARG A 28 -14.79 -27.70 -1.83
N PHE A 29 -13.59 -28.13 -1.47
CA PHE A 29 -12.35 -27.48 -1.87
C PHE A 29 -12.14 -27.59 -3.38
N THR A 30 -12.35 -28.78 -3.94
CA THR A 30 -12.19 -29.02 -5.40
C THR A 30 -13.17 -28.16 -6.21
N ALA A 31 -14.43 -28.05 -5.78
CA ALA A 31 -15.42 -27.21 -6.44
C ALA A 31 -15.07 -25.72 -6.34
N ALA A 32 -14.61 -25.25 -5.18
CA ALA A 32 -14.18 -23.87 -4.99
C ALA A 32 -12.95 -23.54 -5.86
N LEU A 33 -12.00 -24.48 -5.97
CA LEU A 33 -10.82 -24.33 -6.83
C LEU A 33 -11.20 -24.26 -8.31
N ALA A 34 -12.12 -25.10 -8.77
CA ALA A 34 -12.61 -25.05 -10.15
C ALA A 34 -13.28 -23.70 -10.48
N ILE A 35 -14.12 -23.19 -9.58
CA ILE A 35 -14.75 -21.86 -9.76
C ILE A 35 -13.69 -20.75 -9.74
N LEU A 36 -12.64 -20.90 -8.93
CA LEU A 36 -11.52 -19.95 -8.90
C LEU A 36 -10.79 -19.92 -10.25
N ASP A 37 -10.45 -21.09 -10.79
CA ASP A 37 -9.77 -21.23 -12.08
C ASP A 37 -10.63 -20.65 -13.22
N ASP A 38 -11.93 -20.96 -13.24
CA ASP A 38 -12.88 -20.41 -14.20
C ASP A 38 -12.98 -18.88 -14.08
N GLY A 39 -12.96 -18.34 -12.86
CA GLY A 39 -12.97 -16.90 -12.62
C GLY A 39 -11.70 -16.19 -13.11
N VAL A 40 -10.52 -16.78 -12.89
CA VAL A 40 -9.26 -16.26 -13.43
C VAL A 40 -9.28 -16.29 -14.97
N ALA A 41 -9.75 -17.40 -15.56
CA ALA A 41 -9.88 -17.53 -17.00
C ALA A 41 -10.86 -16.50 -17.59
N LEU A 42 -12.00 -16.29 -16.94
CA LEU A 42 -12.97 -15.26 -17.33
C LEU A 42 -12.35 -13.85 -17.24
N GLY A 43 -11.70 -13.52 -16.13
CA GLY A 43 -11.04 -12.23 -15.93
C GLY A 43 -10.05 -11.91 -17.05
N ARG A 44 -9.18 -12.88 -17.39
CA ARG A 44 -8.22 -12.76 -18.50
C ARG A 44 -8.88 -12.68 -19.87
N SER A 45 -9.97 -13.40 -20.09
CA SER A 45 -10.71 -13.33 -21.35
C SER A 45 -11.37 -11.97 -21.58
N VAL A 46 -11.81 -11.30 -20.52
CA VAL A 46 -12.55 -10.04 -20.59
C VAL A 46 -11.62 -8.83 -20.59
N SER A 47 -10.63 -8.81 -19.69
CA SER A 47 -9.67 -7.71 -19.55
C SER A 47 -8.26 -8.26 -19.27
N PRO A 48 -7.58 -8.84 -20.27
CA PRO A 48 -6.30 -9.54 -20.08
C PRO A 48 -5.25 -8.65 -19.41
N ASP A 49 -5.02 -7.45 -19.96
CA ASP A 49 -4.00 -6.54 -19.44
C ASP A 49 -4.27 -6.11 -18.00
N LEU A 50 -5.53 -5.84 -17.64
CA LEU A 50 -5.91 -5.47 -16.28
C LEU A 50 -5.74 -6.65 -15.32
N MET A 51 -6.19 -7.84 -15.73
CA MET A 51 -6.13 -9.03 -14.88
C MET A 51 -4.69 -9.44 -14.62
N ASP A 52 -3.85 -9.46 -15.67
CA ASP A 52 -2.45 -9.83 -15.53
C ASP A 52 -1.69 -8.79 -14.70
N ASP A 53 -1.94 -7.50 -14.91
CA ASP A 53 -1.37 -6.42 -14.08
C ASP A 53 -1.71 -6.61 -12.60
N LEU A 54 -2.99 -6.82 -12.25
CA LEU A 54 -3.42 -6.98 -10.85
C LEU A 54 -2.95 -8.29 -10.22
N LEU A 55 -2.97 -9.41 -10.95
CA LEU A 55 -2.60 -10.71 -10.40
C LEU A 55 -1.11 -10.84 -10.08
N THR A 56 -0.23 -10.03 -10.68
CA THR A 56 1.18 -10.01 -10.27
C THR A 56 1.40 -9.55 -8.82
N HIS A 57 0.41 -8.87 -8.24
CA HIS A 57 0.42 -8.41 -6.85
C HIS A 57 -0.28 -9.38 -5.89
N VAL A 58 -0.81 -10.51 -6.38
CA VAL A 58 -1.50 -11.52 -5.57
C VAL A 58 -0.61 -12.76 -5.46
N ALA A 59 -0.17 -13.08 -4.24
CA ALA A 59 0.65 -14.24 -3.94
C ALA A 59 -0.17 -15.46 -3.52
N LEU A 60 -1.31 -15.24 -2.84
CA LEU A 60 -2.14 -16.31 -2.30
C LEU A 60 -3.62 -15.91 -2.31
N VAL A 61 -4.48 -16.84 -2.74
CA VAL A 61 -5.93 -16.73 -2.57
C VAL A 61 -6.41 -17.79 -1.59
N GLY A 62 -7.09 -17.36 -0.53
CA GLY A 62 -7.74 -18.24 0.44
C GLY A 62 -9.25 -18.18 0.31
N VAL A 63 -9.91 -19.34 0.30
CA VAL A 63 -11.38 -19.42 0.29
C VAL A 63 -11.88 -19.70 1.70
N ILE A 64 -12.71 -18.81 2.23
CA ILE A 64 -13.30 -18.92 3.56
C ILE A 64 -14.63 -19.68 3.47
N ASP A 65 -14.81 -20.62 4.39
CA ASP A 65 -16.07 -21.33 4.57
C ASP A 65 -17.20 -20.32 4.90
N PRO A 66 -18.35 -20.34 4.19
CA PRO A 66 -19.41 -19.37 4.39
C PRO A 66 -19.94 -19.30 5.81
N GLN A 67 -19.83 -20.39 6.58
CA GLN A 67 -20.25 -20.43 7.98
C GLN A 67 -19.41 -19.50 8.89
N TYR A 68 -18.16 -19.23 8.49
CA TYR A 68 -17.22 -18.38 9.24
C TYR A 68 -16.94 -17.05 8.54
N ALA A 69 -17.48 -16.81 7.35
CA ALA A 69 -17.24 -15.59 6.58
C ALA A 69 -18.03 -14.38 7.10
N GLY A 70 -19.14 -14.59 7.83
CA GLY A 70 -20.03 -13.49 8.23
C GLY A 70 -20.53 -12.70 7.02
N GLN A 71 -20.37 -11.37 7.08
CA GLN A 71 -20.71 -10.44 5.97
C GLN A 71 -19.58 -10.25 4.96
N LEU A 72 -18.43 -10.88 5.17
CA LEU A 72 -17.30 -10.76 4.26
C LEU A 72 -17.66 -11.35 2.90
N VAL A 73 -17.44 -10.59 1.83
CA VAL A 73 -17.51 -11.07 0.45
C VAL A 73 -16.09 -11.38 -0.03
N SER A 74 -15.20 -10.39 0.09
CA SER A 74 -13.76 -10.50 -0.15
C SER A 74 -12.99 -9.56 0.79
N ALA A 75 -11.71 -9.85 1.01
CA ALA A 75 -10.78 -8.95 1.70
C ALA A 75 -9.31 -9.16 1.30
N SER A 76 -8.55 -8.09 1.41
CA SER A 76 -7.09 -8.02 1.33
C SER A 76 -6.55 -7.45 2.66
N PRO A 77 -6.16 -8.30 3.64
CA PRO A 77 -5.67 -7.82 4.93
C PRO A 77 -4.30 -7.14 4.77
N ARG A 78 -4.16 -5.96 5.37
CA ARG A 78 -2.93 -5.16 5.29
C ARG A 78 -1.74 -5.86 5.94
N ALA A 79 -1.99 -6.64 6.98
CA ALA A 79 -0.94 -7.41 7.66
C ALA A 79 -0.34 -8.54 6.80
N PHE A 80 -0.98 -8.91 5.68
CA PHE A 80 -0.51 -9.98 4.79
C PHE A 80 -0.57 -9.51 3.33
N PRO A 81 0.43 -8.73 2.87
CA PRO A 81 0.53 -8.30 1.49
C PRO A 81 0.52 -9.50 0.53
N GLY A 82 -0.21 -9.36 -0.58
CA GLY A 82 -0.42 -10.41 -1.56
C GLY A 82 -1.45 -11.48 -1.18
N LEU A 83 -2.07 -11.42 0.00
CA LEU A 83 -3.17 -12.32 0.38
C LEU A 83 -4.52 -11.74 -0.05
N VAL A 84 -5.30 -12.54 -0.78
CA VAL A 84 -6.71 -12.29 -1.06
C VAL A 84 -7.54 -13.37 -0.37
N LEU A 85 -8.57 -12.96 0.35
CA LEU A 85 -9.53 -13.85 1.01
C LEU A 85 -10.88 -13.68 0.33
N LEU A 86 -11.47 -14.79 -0.12
CA LEU A 86 -12.79 -14.83 -0.74
C LEU A 86 -13.73 -15.64 0.14
N LYS A 87 -14.96 -15.16 0.37
CA LYS A 87 -16.04 -16.07 0.76
C LYS A 87 -16.24 -17.07 -0.38
N THR A 88 -16.61 -18.32 -0.05
CA THR A 88 -16.80 -19.37 -1.06
C THR A 88 -17.63 -18.85 -2.24
N PRO A 89 -17.02 -18.73 -3.43
CA PRO A 89 -17.65 -18.10 -4.58
C PRO A 89 -18.71 -19.01 -5.17
N ARG A 90 -19.73 -18.43 -5.79
CA ARG A 90 -20.84 -19.16 -6.43
C ARG A 90 -20.72 -19.21 -7.94
N SER A 91 -19.88 -18.35 -8.52
CA SER A 91 -19.73 -18.21 -9.95
C SER A 91 -18.37 -17.64 -10.34
N SER A 92 -18.00 -17.82 -11.60
CA SER A 92 -16.73 -17.34 -12.13
C SER A 92 -16.68 -15.80 -12.15
N ILE A 93 -17.81 -15.14 -12.40
CA ILE A 93 -17.88 -13.66 -12.38
C ILE A 93 -17.68 -13.09 -10.97
N GLU A 94 -18.16 -13.75 -9.92
CA GLU A 94 -17.91 -13.32 -8.53
C GLU A 94 -16.41 -13.38 -8.20
N VAL A 95 -15.72 -14.42 -8.67
CA VAL A 95 -14.26 -14.54 -8.50
C VAL A 95 -13.53 -13.45 -9.28
N ALA A 96 -13.84 -13.27 -10.56
CA ALA A 96 -13.18 -12.27 -11.39
C ALA A 96 -13.34 -10.86 -10.80
N GLU A 97 -14.56 -10.51 -10.39
CA GLU A 97 -14.86 -9.25 -9.72
C GLU A 97 -14.05 -9.08 -8.43
N ALA A 98 -14.04 -10.09 -7.56
CA ALA A 98 -13.33 -10.02 -6.29
C ALA A 98 -11.80 -9.93 -6.47
N LEU A 99 -11.23 -10.68 -7.42
CA LEU A 99 -9.79 -10.62 -7.72
C LEU A 99 -9.38 -9.26 -8.28
N ILE A 100 -10.23 -8.62 -9.09
CA ILE A 100 -9.97 -7.26 -9.56
C ILE A 100 -10.07 -6.25 -8.42
N HIS A 101 -11.08 -6.38 -7.56
CA HIS A 101 -11.23 -5.49 -6.40
C HIS A 101 -10.04 -5.61 -5.43
N GLU A 102 -9.76 -6.82 -4.96
CA GLU A 102 -8.72 -7.06 -3.96
C GLU A 102 -7.32 -6.95 -4.56
N GLY A 103 -7.12 -7.39 -5.81
CA GLY A 103 -5.86 -7.18 -6.53
C GLY A 103 -5.54 -5.70 -6.73
N ALA A 104 -6.54 -4.84 -6.94
CA ALA A 104 -6.33 -3.40 -7.00
C ALA A 104 -5.88 -2.81 -5.64
N HIS A 105 -6.37 -3.34 -4.53
CA HIS A 105 -5.86 -2.96 -3.20
C HIS A 105 -4.42 -3.43 -2.99
N GLN A 106 -4.09 -4.67 -3.40
CA GLN A 106 -2.72 -5.19 -3.30
C GLN A 106 -1.74 -4.38 -4.16
N LYS A 107 -2.11 -4.08 -5.40
CA LYS A 107 -1.33 -3.20 -6.27
C LYS A 107 -1.14 -1.82 -5.64
N LEU A 108 -2.20 -1.22 -5.09
CA LEU A 108 -2.06 0.09 -4.46
C LEU A 108 -1.18 0.04 -3.21
N PHE A 109 -1.22 -1.06 -2.44
CA PHE A 109 -0.34 -1.27 -1.31
C PHE A 109 1.13 -1.27 -1.75
N ASP A 110 1.46 -1.99 -2.82
CA ASP A 110 2.80 -1.98 -3.42
C ASP A 110 3.19 -0.59 -3.96
N LEU A 111 2.24 0.15 -4.52
CA LEU A 111 2.46 1.53 -4.94
C LEU A 111 2.67 2.47 -3.74
N ALA A 112 1.93 2.32 -2.64
CA ALA A 112 2.10 3.12 -1.43
C ALA A 112 3.47 2.90 -0.79
N ILE A 113 4.00 1.69 -0.93
CA ILE A 113 5.36 1.30 -0.58
C ILE A 113 6.39 2.00 -1.48
N THR A 114 6.18 1.98 -2.80
CA THR A 114 7.20 2.39 -3.77
C THR A 114 7.09 3.84 -4.28
N TYR A 115 5.97 4.51 -4.05
CA TYR A 115 5.67 5.86 -4.55
C TYR A 115 5.19 6.81 -3.44
N ASP A 116 5.22 8.11 -3.73
CA ASP A 116 4.82 9.21 -2.85
C ASP A 116 3.32 9.47 -3.03
N LEU A 117 2.49 8.61 -2.42
CA LEU A 117 1.04 8.70 -2.54
C LEU A 117 0.38 9.61 -1.49
N LEU A 118 0.95 9.66 -0.28
CA LEU A 118 0.43 10.44 0.85
C LEU A 118 1.56 11.32 1.39
N ASN A 119 1.26 12.57 1.70
CA ASN A 119 2.26 13.49 2.25
C ASN A 119 2.19 13.57 3.79
N THR A 120 3.05 14.40 4.39
CA THR A 120 3.18 14.55 5.85
C THR A 120 1.95 15.15 6.55
N ASN A 121 0.99 15.71 5.82
CA ASN A 121 -0.26 16.24 6.38
C ASN A 121 -1.45 15.29 6.16
N SER A 122 -1.24 14.13 5.54
CA SER A 122 -2.34 13.21 5.15
C SER A 122 -3.22 12.76 6.32
N ASP A 123 -2.67 12.66 7.53
CA ASP A 123 -3.37 12.34 8.78
C ASP A 123 -4.36 13.44 9.22
N ARG A 124 -4.14 14.69 8.78
CA ARG A 124 -5.01 15.84 9.05
C ARG A 124 -6.14 16.00 8.04
N CYS A 125 -6.14 15.20 6.97
CA CYS A 125 -7.21 15.25 5.98
C CYS A 125 -8.55 14.86 6.66
N PRO A 126 -9.61 15.68 6.51
CA PRO A 126 -10.94 15.27 6.93
C PRO A 126 -11.33 13.93 6.29
N PRO A 127 -11.96 13.00 7.02
CA PRO A 127 -12.32 11.70 6.45
C PRO A 127 -13.45 11.83 5.43
N PHE A 128 -13.49 10.90 4.46
CA PHE A 128 -14.59 10.77 3.52
C PHE A 128 -15.77 10.01 4.17
N HIS A 129 -16.99 10.42 3.84
CA HIS A 129 -18.23 9.77 4.27
C HIS A 129 -18.90 9.11 3.06
N PRO A 130 -18.77 7.78 2.88
CA PRO A 130 -19.38 7.10 1.75
C PRO A 130 -20.91 7.15 1.83
N LEU A 131 -21.55 7.65 0.77
CA LEU A 131 -23.01 7.74 0.66
C LEU A 131 -23.69 6.35 0.65
N TRP A 132 -22.93 5.32 0.29
CA TRP A 132 -23.37 3.92 0.23
C TRP A 132 -22.93 3.09 1.44
N GLY A 133 -22.29 3.70 2.44
CA GLY A 133 -21.87 3.02 3.66
C GLY A 133 -22.94 3.11 4.76
N PRO A 134 -22.83 2.28 5.82
CA PRO A 134 -23.60 2.48 7.05
C PRO A 134 -23.46 3.90 7.58
N GLN A 135 -24.52 4.43 8.20
CA GLN A 135 -24.53 5.79 8.75
C GLN A 135 -23.37 5.99 9.73
N GLY A 136 -22.62 7.08 9.54
CA GLY A 136 -21.47 7.41 10.38
C GLY A 136 -20.16 6.70 10.02
N ARG A 137 -20.14 5.84 8.99
CA ARG A 137 -18.88 5.27 8.46
C ARG A 137 -18.00 6.40 7.91
N ARG A 138 -16.70 6.34 8.24
CA ARG A 138 -15.69 7.32 7.88
C ARG A 138 -14.48 6.59 7.31
N TRP A 139 -13.94 7.09 6.20
CA TRP A 139 -12.73 6.56 5.59
C TRP A 139 -11.61 7.60 5.70
N PRO A 140 -10.44 7.27 6.26
CA PRO A 140 -9.26 8.12 6.14
C PRO A 140 -8.83 8.24 4.67
N LEU A 141 -8.00 9.25 4.38
CA LEU A 141 -7.55 9.57 3.02
C LEU A 141 -6.99 8.36 2.27
N GLU A 142 -6.11 7.60 2.92
CA GLU A 142 -5.53 6.36 2.37
C GLU A 142 -6.60 5.35 1.94
N GLN A 143 -7.60 5.10 2.79
CA GLN A 143 -8.68 4.16 2.49
C GLN A 143 -9.55 4.67 1.33
N THR A 144 -9.77 5.98 1.26
CA THR A 144 -10.52 6.60 0.15
C THR A 144 -9.76 6.46 -1.17
N LEU A 145 -8.44 6.64 -1.16
CA LEU A 145 -7.57 6.42 -2.33
C LEU A 145 -7.60 4.95 -2.78
N ALA A 146 -7.51 4.01 -1.84
CA ALA A 146 -7.65 2.58 -2.09
C ALA A 146 -9.00 2.21 -2.71
N ALA A 147 -10.09 2.69 -2.11
CA ALA A 147 -11.43 2.48 -2.66
C ALA A 147 -11.56 3.08 -4.07
N CYS A 148 -11.03 4.27 -4.32
CA CYS A 148 -11.07 4.91 -5.63
C CYS A 148 -10.37 4.02 -6.68
N HIS A 149 -9.14 3.57 -6.40
CA HIS A 149 -8.38 2.70 -7.30
C HIS A 149 -9.12 1.40 -7.63
N ALA A 150 -9.66 0.71 -6.62
CA ALA A 150 -10.44 -0.51 -6.81
C ALA A 150 -11.70 -0.27 -7.67
N TYR A 151 -12.45 0.82 -7.41
CA TYR A 151 -13.62 1.13 -8.22
C TYR A 151 -13.28 1.53 -9.65
N VAL A 152 -12.15 2.20 -9.90
CA VAL A 152 -11.70 2.47 -11.28
C VAL A 152 -11.40 1.15 -12.02
N CYS A 153 -10.69 0.22 -11.39
CA CYS A 153 -10.40 -1.10 -11.97
C CYS A 153 -11.70 -1.88 -12.25
N LEU A 154 -12.64 -1.90 -11.31
CA LEU A 154 -13.95 -2.53 -11.49
C LEU A 154 -14.79 -1.85 -12.58
N ALA A 155 -14.76 -0.53 -12.67
CA ALA A 155 -15.46 0.20 -13.73
C ALA A 155 -14.89 -0.15 -15.10
N ARG A 156 -13.56 -0.28 -15.19
CA ARG A 156 -12.89 -0.70 -16.42
C ARG A 156 -13.27 -2.13 -16.81
N PHE A 157 -13.24 -3.05 -15.84
CA PHE A 157 -13.65 -4.44 -16.08
C PHE A 157 -15.11 -4.54 -16.51
N ASN A 158 -16.03 -3.84 -15.83
CA ASN A 158 -17.44 -3.82 -16.21
C ASN A 158 -17.65 -3.26 -17.63
N HIS A 159 -16.89 -2.22 -18.00
CA HIS A 159 -16.91 -1.67 -19.34
C HIS A 159 -16.46 -2.70 -20.39
N ASP A 160 -15.40 -3.46 -20.14
CA ASP A 160 -14.93 -4.50 -21.05
C ASP A 160 -15.87 -5.71 -21.09
N LEU A 161 -16.46 -6.10 -19.94
CA LEU A 161 -17.47 -7.15 -19.84
C LEU A 161 -18.72 -6.84 -20.69
N SER A 162 -19.10 -5.57 -20.80
CA SER A 162 -20.24 -5.13 -21.64
C SER A 162 -20.02 -5.35 -23.15
N LYS A 163 -18.78 -5.62 -23.59
CA LYS A 163 -18.42 -5.83 -24.99
C LYS A 163 -18.41 -7.30 -25.39
N VAL A 164 -18.43 -8.21 -24.42
CA VAL A 164 -18.50 -9.65 -24.67
C VAL A 164 -19.95 -10.14 -24.56
N PRO A 165 -20.31 -11.26 -25.22
CA PRO A 165 -21.63 -11.86 -25.02
C PRO A 165 -21.89 -12.14 -23.53
N PRO A 166 -23.12 -11.99 -23.03
CA PRO A 166 -23.43 -12.26 -21.64
C PRO A 166 -23.02 -13.68 -21.26
N THR A 167 -22.05 -13.81 -20.34
CA THR A 167 -21.54 -15.10 -19.88
C THR A 167 -22.35 -15.60 -18.68
N GLU A 168 -22.61 -14.72 -17.71
CA GLU A 168 -23.29 -15.06 -16.45
C GLU A 168 -24.12 -13.88 -15.93
N LYS A 169 -25.11 -14.17 -15.07
CA LYS A 169 -25.88 -13.13 -14.38
C LYS A 169 -25.09 -12.63 -13.17
N LEU A 170 -24.97 -11.31 -13.04
CA LEU A 170 -24.35 -10.70 -11.86
C LEU A 170 -25.11 -11.05 -10.57
N GLY A 171 -24.36 -11.33 -9.51
CA GLY A 171 -24.90 -11.52 -8.17
C GLY A 171 -25.51 -10.22 -7.62
N ALA A 172 -26.41 -10.34 -6.63
CA ALA A 172 -27.07 -9.19 -6.01
C ALA A 172 -26.10 -8.23 -5.29
N GLU A 173 -24.96 -8.75 -4.84
CA GLU A 173 -23.91 -8.00 -4.14
C GLU A 173 -22.82 -7.44 -5.07
N SER A 174 -22.98 -7.61 -6.39
CA SER A 174 -21.98 -7.14 -7.36
C SER A 174 -21.83 -5.62 -7.31
N LEU A 175 -20.59 -5.17 -7.27
CA LEU A 175 -20.15 -3.78 -7.31
C LEU A 175 -20.01 -3.25 -8.73
N LEU A 176 -19.96 -4.12 -9.75
CA LEU A 176 -19.76 -3.72 -11.15
C LEU A 176 -20.76 -2.65 -11.63
N PRO A 177 -22.08 -2.75 -11.35
CA PRO A 177 -23.04 -1.77 -11.84
C PRO A 177 -22.83 -0.35 -11.27
N VAL A 178 -22.24 -0.26 -10.07
CA VAL A 178 -22.05 1.02 -9.35
C VAL A 178 -20.61 1.52 -9.40
N ALA A 179 -19.69 0.73 -9.95
CA ALA A 179 -18.25 1.00 -9.88
C ALA A 179 -17.87 2.35 -10.52
N SER A 180 -18.42 2.64 -11.70
CA SER A 180 -18.12 3.89 -12.41
C SER A 180 -18.65 5.14 -11.69
N GLU A 181 -19.80 5.03 -11.02
CA GLU A 181 -20.35 6.15 -10.25
C GLU A 181 -19.50 6.40 -9.00
N ARG A 182 -19.19 5.33 -8.25
CA ARG A 182 -18.40 5.41 -7.03
C ARG A 182 -16.98 5.87 -7.29
N SER A 183 -16.33 5.41 -8.36
CA SER A 183 -14.98 5.87 -8.72
C SER A 183 -14.95 7.38 -8.99
N LYS A 184 -15.97 7.91 -9.66
CA LYS A 184 -16.09 9.35 -9.96
C LYS A 184 -16.22 10.17 -8.69
N ILE A 185 -17.15 9.79 -7.79
CA ILE A 185 -17.37 10.49 -6.51
C ILE A 185 -16.08 10.52 -5.68
N LEU A 186 -15.38 9.39 -5.59
CA LEU A 186 -14.14 9.29 -4.83
C LEU A 186 -13.01 10.09 -5.49
N GLY A 187 -12.89 10.04 -6.82
CA GLY A 187 -11.89 10.78 -7.57
C GLY A 187 -12.06 12.29 -7.43
N GLU A 188 -13.28 12.80 -7.56
CA GLU A 188 -13.59 14.23 -7.34
C GLU A 188 -13.23 14.67 -5.93
N TRP A 189 -13.56 13.87 -4.92
CA TRP A 189 -13.19 14.15 -3.55
C TRP A 189 -11.67 14.15 -3.35
N LEU A 190 -10.94 13.19 -3.92
CA LEU A 190 -9.48 13.12 -3.80
C LEU A 190 -8.77 14.29 -4.48
N LEU A 191 -9.28 14.78 -5.62
CA LEU A 191 -8.77 15.97 -6.29
C LEU A 191 -8.94 17.23 -5.43
N ASP A 192 -10.08 17.38 -4.75
CA ASP A 192 -10.32 18.45 -3.78
C ASP A 192 -9.36 18.37 -2.58
N LYS A 193 -8.90 17.17 -2.23
CA LYS A 193 -7.92 16.91 -1.15
C LYS A 193 -6.47 16.86 -1.62
N GLY A 194 -6.17 17.42 -2.79
CA GLY A 194 -4.85 17.40 -3.40
C GLY A 194 -3.71 17.84 -2.46
N GLU A 195 -3.92 18.82 -1.59
CA GLU A 195 -2.91 19.30 -0.65
C GLU A 195 -2.45 18.26 0.40
N TYR A 196 -3.18 17.17 0.56
CA TYR A 196 -2.87 16.05 1.46
C TYR A 196 -2.26 14.84 0.74
N LEU A 197 -2.22 14.89 -0.59
CA LEU A 197 -1.67 13.83 -1.43
C LEU A 197 -0.18 14.06 -1.69
N GLY A 198 0.53 12.95 -1.88
CA GLY A 198 1.89 12.97 -2.38
C GLY A 198 1.93 13.24 -3.88
N SER A 199 3.12 13.56 -4.38
CA SER A 199 3.30 13.96 -5.77
C SER A 199 2.95 12.86 -6.79
N ASP A 200 3.15 11.60 -6.45
CA ASP A 200 2.84 10.48 -7.33
C ASP A 200 1.34 10.15 -7.32
N ALA A 201 0.63 10.41 -6.22
CA ALA A 201 -0.83 10.28 -6.18
C ALA A 201 -1.52 11.26 -7.13
N HIS A 202 -0.99 12.47 -7.30
CA HIS A 202 -1.52 13.39 -8.32
C HIS A 202 -1.37 12.84 -9.74
N ALA A 203 -0.21 12.26 -10.07
CA ALA A 203 0.02 11.65 -11.37
C ALA A 203 -0.93 10.47 -11.59
N LEU A 204 -1.10 9.62 -10.57
CA LEU A 204 -2.04 8.51 -10.59
C LEU A 204 -3.48 8.99 -10.80
N LEU A 205 -3.98 9.92 -9.98
CA LEU A 205 -5.35 10.41 -10.06
C LEU A 205 -5.63 11.09 -11.39
N ASN A 206 -4.72 11.92 -11.88
CA ASN A 206 -4.84 12.54 -13.21
C ASN A 206 -4.92 11.47 -14.30
N GLY A 207 -4.09 10.42 -14.23
CA GLY A 207 -4.17 9.29 -15.14
C GLY A 207 -5.52 8.57 -15.09
N LEU A 208 -6.02 8.27 -13.89
CA LEU A 208 -7.29 7.56 -13.68
C LEU A 208 -8.51 8.34 -14.18
N ILE A 209 -8.50 9.68 -14.08
CA ILE A 209 -9.57 10.55 -14.61
C ILE A 209 -9.36 10.95 -16.08
N GLY A 210 -8.32 10.44 -16.74
CA GLY A 210 -8.01 10.73 -18.14
C GLY A 210 -7.38 12.10 -18.40
N GLN A 211 -6.89 12.79 -17.36
CA GLN A 211 -6.10 14.02 -17.49
C GLN A 211 -4.64 13.69 -17.75
N ARG A 212 -4.03 14.36 -18.74
CA ARG A 212 -2.59 14.23 -18.99
C ARG A 212 -1.80 14.95 -17.89
N PRO A 213 -0.73 14.35 -17.33
CA PRO A 213 0.09 15.03 -16.32
C PRO A 213 0.68 16.34 -16.84
N GLY A 214 0.41 17.45 -16.14
CA GLY A 214 1.16 18.70 -16.30
C GLY A 214 2.51 18.59 -15.58
N THR A 215 3.61 18.94 -16.24
CA THR A 215 4.99 18.66 -15.80
C THR A 215 5.55 19.58 -14.70
N ALA A 216 4.75 20.10 -13.77
CA ALA A 216 5.23 21.07 -12.78
C ALA A 216 5.34 20.47 -11.36
N ARG A 217 6.58 20.30 -10.85
CA ARG A 217 6.88 20.04 -9.44
C ARG A 217 7.36 21.34 -8.78
N VAL A 218 6.79 21.72 -7.64
CA VAL A 218 7.26 22.83 -6.80
C VAL A 218 7.51 22.29 -5.38
N THR A 219 8.73 22.46 -4.87
CA THR A 219 9.10 22.14 -3.48
C THR A 219 9.43 23.42 -2.72
N LYS A 220 8.98 23.53 -1.46
CA LYS A 220 9.19 24.67 -0.57
C LYS A 220 10.02 24.23 0.64
N SER A 221 11.01 25.04 1.02
CA SER A 221 12.07 24.74 2.03
C SER A 221 11.83 25.49 3.36
N CYS A 222 12.21 24.90 4.49
CA CYS A 222 12.28 25.52 5.83
C CYS A 222 13.60 25.13 6.53
N THR A 223 14.23 26.06 7.25
CA THR A 223 15.56 25.93 7.90
C THR A 223 15.46 25.69 9.41
N ASP A 224 16.24 24.74 9.93
CA ASP A 224 16.94 24.86 11.23
C ASP A 224 18.11 23.85 11.28
N PRO A 225 19.20 24.08 12.06
CA PRO A 225 20.34 23.17 12.12
C PRO A 225 20.32 22.32 13.40
N VAL A 226 20.00 21.02 13.30
CA VAL A 226 20.14 20.05 14.42
C VAL A 226 20.69 18.73 13.88
N LEU A 227 22.02 18.59 13.86
CA LEU A 227 22.69 17.35 13.45
C LEU A 227 23.40 16.65 14.61
N ALA A 228 23.62 17.34 15.74
CA ALA A 228 24.50 16.86 16.81
C ALA A 228 23.85 15.84 17.75
N ASP A 229 22.52 15.68 17.70
CA ASP A 229 21.79 14.99 18.77
C ASP A 229 21.13 13.67 18.34
N TYR A 230 21.32 13.20 17.10
CA TYR A 230 20.66 11.97 16.63
C TYR A 230 21.59 10.76 16.59
N PHE A 231 21.09 9.58 16.97
CA PHE A 231 21.80 8.30 16.88
C PHE A 231 20.88 7.14 16.49
N ILE A 232 21.47 6.03 16.05
CA ILE A 232 20.78 4.77 15.76
C ILE A 232 21.27 3.72 16.75
N ASP A 233 20.35 2.99 17.39
CA ASP A 233 20.68 1.91 18.33
C ASP A 233 20.20 0.53 17.87
N THR A 234 19.55 0.46 16.73
CA THR A 234 19.00 -0.78 16.17
C THR A 234 19.72 -1.09 14.85
N PRO A 235 20.26 -2.31 14.66
CA PRO A 235 20.87 -2.68 13.39
C PRO A 235 19.82 -2.59 12.27
N MET A 236 20.24 -2.08 11.11
CA MET A 236 19.35 -1.86 9.95
C MET A 236 19.94 -2.50 8.70
N GLU A 237 19.10 -3.12 7.89
CA GLU A 237 19.46 -3.58 6.55
C GLU A 237 18.94 -2.61 5.49
N PHE A 238 19.75 -2.31 4.48
CA PHE A 238 19.41 -1.39 3.41
C PHE A 238 19.36 -2.12 2.07
N ARG A 239 18.23 -2.05 1.36
CA ARG A 239 18.08 -2.56 -0.01
C ARG A 239 17.63 -1.44 -0.94
N HIS A 240 18.41 -1.19 -1.98
CA HIS A 240 17.98 -0.35 -3.09
C HIS A 240 17.06 -1.18 -3.99
N CYS A 241 15.81 -0.78 -4.10
CA CYS A 241 14.77 -1.53 -4.82
C CYS A 241 14.06 -0.60 -5.80
N GLY A 242 13.95 -1.02 -7.07
CA GLY A 242 13.14 -0.32 -8.06
C GLY A 242 13.70 1.03 -8.51
N ALA A 243 12.82 2.04 -8.57
CA ALA A 243 13.09 3.36 -9.13
C ALA A 243 14.23 4.09 -8.40
N PRO A 244 15.03 4.91 -9.11
CA PRO A 244 16.13 5.65 -8.50
C PRO A 244 15.61 6.59 -7.41
N GLY A 245 16.24 6.54 -6.23
CA GLY A 245 15.98 7.49 -5.14
C GLY A 245 15.23 6.95 -3.92
N ARG A 246 14.88 5.66 -3.87
CA ARG A 246 14.29 5.01 -2.68
C ARG A 246 15.10 3.81 -2.20
N VAL A 247 15.13 3.64 -0.89
CA VAL A 247 15.83 2.56 -0.21
C VAL A 247 14.90 1.95 0.82
N LEU A 248 14.76 0.63 0.80
CA LEU A 248 14.09 -0.13 1.85
C LEU A 248 15.05 -0.31 3.02
N VAL A 249 14.59 0.08 4.20
CA VAL A 249 15.27 -0.09 5.48
C VAL A 249 14.51 -1.14 6.28
N GLY A 250 15.14 -2.29 6.52
CA GLY A 250 14.60 -3.36 7.35
C GLY A 250 15.14 -3.27 8.76
N LEU A 251 14.24 -3.32 9.75
CA LEU A 251 14.59 -3.46 11.16
C LEU A 251 14.33 -4.91 11.60
N PRO A 252 15.30 -5.58 12.26
CA PRO A 252 15.15 -6.93 12.76
C PRO A 252 14.30 -6.92 14.04
N SER A 253 12.99 -6.80 13.88
CA SER A 253 11.99 -6.92 14.95
C SER A 253 11.12 -8.17 14.76
N GLN A 254 10.25 -8.47 15.74
CA GLN A 254 9.21 -9.49 15.59
C GLN A 254 7.82 -8.88 15.84
N PRO A 255 6.98 -8.70 14.80
CA PRO A 255 7.28 -8.95 13.37
C PRO A 255 8.34 -7.99 12.81
N PRO A 256 9.03 -8.35 11.71
CA PRO A 256 10.00 -7.44 11.08
C PRO A 256 9.32 -6.17 10.61
N GLN A 257 10.00 -5.03 10.79
CA GLN A 257 9.51 -3.72 10.38
C GLN A 257 10.29 -3.26 9.16
N PHE A 258 9.59 -2.65 8.21
CA PHE A 258 10.16 -2.17 6.96
C PHE A 258 9.76 -0.74 6.72
N TYR A 259 10.72 0.09 6.33
CA TYR A 259 10.55 1.51 6.08
C TYR A 259 11.11 1.85 4.72
N TRP A 260 10.37 2.61 3.92
CA TRP A 260 10.94 3.22 2.73
C TRP A 260 11.43 4.60 3.06
N VAL A 261 12.69 4.85 2.72
CA VAL A 261 13.31 6.14 2.92
C VAL A 261 13.89 6.64 1.59
N SER A 262 14.04 7.94 1.44
CA SER A 262 14.76 8.50 0.29
C SER A 262 16.22 8.06 0.30
N ASP A 263 16.90 8.11 -0.84
CA ASP A 263 18.34 7.83 -0.93
C ASP A 263 19.16 8.72 0.03
N ASP A 264 18.72 9.97 0.21
CA ASP A 264 19.35 10.92 1.14
C ASP A 264 19.10 10.54 2.60
N ALA A 265 17.88 10.11 2.96
CA ALA A 265 17.59 9.57 4.29
C ALA A 265 18.37 8.29 4.59
N ALA A 266 18.47 7.35 3.63
CA ALA A 266 19.29 6.16 3.77
C ALA A 266 20.78 6.51 3.93
N THR A 267 21.25 7.52 3.23
CA THR A 267 22.62 8.05 3.34
C THR A 267 22.87 8.57 4.76
N ILE A 268 21.93 9.36 5.32
CA ILE A 268 21.99 9.86 6.70
C ILE A 268 21.96 8.70 7.71
N LEU A 269 21.08 7.71 7.53
CA LEU A 269 20.99 6.56 8.43
C LEU A 269 22.30 5.74 8.43
N LYS A 270 22.87 5.46 7.26
CA LYS A 270 24.16 4.77 7.14
C LYS A 270 25.27 5.55 7.86
N LEU A 271 25.28 6.87 7.76
CA LEU A 271 26.22 7.74 8.46
C LEU A 271 26.09 7.68 9.98
N LEU A 272 24.87 7.79 10.49
CA LEU A 272 24.60 7.71 11.92
C LEU A 272 24.96 6.32 12.48
N ALA A 273 24.76 5.26 11.70
CA ALA A 273 25.18 3.91 12.06
C ALA A 273 26.72 3.75 12.08
N CYS A 274 27.44 4.40 11.16
CA CYS A 274 28.92 4.33 11.11
C CYS A 274 29.60 5.10 12.25
N LYS A 275 29.07 6.25 12.69
CA LYS A 275 29.67 7.06 13.76
C LYS A 275 29.82 6.35 15.12
N TYR A 276 29.15 5.22 15.31
CA TYR A 276 29.26 4.41 16.53
C TYR A 276 30.28 3.26 16.41
N LEU A 277 30.82 3.00 15.21
CA LEU A 277 31.82 1.95 14.97
C LEU A 277 33.27 2.45 15.10
N ASP A 278 33.49 3.73 15.39
CA ASP A 278 34.81 4.39 15.47
C ASP A 278 35.69 3.97 16.68
N GLU A 279 35.41 2.83 17.33
CA GLU A 279 36.39 2.19 18.24
C GLU A 279 37.41 1.30 17.51
N VAL A 280 37.29 1.13 16.19
CA VAL A 280 38.25 0.37 15.36
C VAL A 280 38.70 1.23 14.18
N ALA A 281 40.02 1.38 14.01
CA ALA A 281 40.60 2.23 12.97
C ALA A 281 40.07 1.86 11.57
N PRO A 282 39.36 2.78 10.87
CA PRO A 282 38.72 2.46 9.61
C PRO A 282 39.75 2.22 8.50
N SER A 283 39.47 1.23 7.66
CA SER A 283 40.21 0.93 6.45
C SER A 283 40.23 2.12 5.47
N SER A 284 41.18 2.14 4.53
CA SER A 284 41.28 3.19 3.51
C SER A 284 40.01 3.34 2.63
N VAL A 285 39.24 2.24 2.46
CA VAL A 285 37.97 2.22 1.74
C VAL A 285 36.87 2.93 2.54
N GLU A 286 36.82 2.73 3.85
CA GLU A 286 35.86 3.40 4.74
C GLU A 286 36.13 4.90 4.83
N GLN A 287 37.40 5.32 4.88
CA GLN A 287 37.76 6.74 4.84
C GLN A 287 37.35 7.44 3.54
N CYS A 288 37.35 6.73 2.41
CA CYS A 288 36.87 7.27 1.13
C CYS A 288 35.34 7.40 1.14
N ARG A 289 34.62 6.38 1.63
CA ARG A 289 33.16 6.41 1.78
C ARG A 289 32.71 7.53 2.73
N MET A 290 33.38 7.71 3.87
CA MET A 290 33.07 8.78 4.82
C MET A 290 33.23 10.17 4.19
N ARG A 291 34.28 10.40 3.40
CA ARG A 291 34.46 11.68 2.68
C ARG A 291 33.34 11.97 1.67
N GLN A 292 32.91 10.94 0.92
CA GLN A 292 31.78 11.10 -0.01
C GLN A 292 30.47 11.38 0.72
N LEU A 293 30.27 10.73 1.86
CA LEU A 293 29.09 10.92 2.73
C LEU A 293 29.09 12.33 3.37
N ASP A 294 30.22 12.82 3.86
CA ASP A 294 30.37 14.18 4.40
C ASP A 294 30.08 15.25 3.34
N GLN A 295 30.59 15.05 2.13
CA GLN A 295 30.32 15.96 1.01
C GLN A 295 28.82 16.02 0.69
N ARG A 296 28.12 14.86 0.74
CA ARG A 296 26.68 14.79 0.49
C ARG A 296 25.86 15.41 1.64
N LEU A 297 26.29 15.26 2.89
CA LEU A 297 25.70 15.98 4.03
C LEU A 297 25.83 17.49 3.89
N GLN A 298 26.98 17.99 3.44
CA GLN A 298 27.16 19.42 3.19
C GLN A 298 26.19 19.93 2.12
N GLN A 299 25.95 19.15 1.07
CA GLN A 299 24.96 19.47 0.04
C GLN A 299 23.53 19.50 0.59
N LEU A 300 23.13 18.49 1.38
CA LEU A 300 21.81 18.42 2.01
C LEU A 300 21.58 19.54 3.03
N SER A 301 22.63 19.91 3.76
CA SER A 301 22.61 21.01 4.74
C SER A 301 22.45 22.35 4.05
N ALA A 302 23.15 22.58 2.93
CA ALA A 302 23.03 23.80 2.14
C ALA A 302 21.62 23.97 1.53
N GLY A 303 20.89 22.87 1.33
CA GLY A 303 19.52 22.85 0.82
C GLY A 303 18.41 22.86 1.87
N ASN A 304 18.73 22.92 3.18
CA ASN A 304 17.79 22.81 4.31
C ASN A 304 17.00 21.50 4.39
N GLN A 305 17.34 20.50 3.58
CA GLN A 305 16.62 19.22 3.54
C GLN A 305 16.95 18.35 4.76
N LEU A 306 18.12 18.56 5.34
CA LEU A 306 18.65 17.69 6.38
C LEU A 306 17.84 17.69 7.68
N SER A 307 17.40 18.85 8.16
CA SER A 307 16.63 18.93 9.41
C SER A 307 15.25 18.32 9.28
N THR A 308 14.59 18.54 8.15
CA THR A 308 13.30 17.90 7.83
C THR A 308 13.48 16.38 7.82
N LEU A 309 14.50 15.88 7.11
CA LEU A 309 14.79 14.44 7.04
C LEU A 309 15.09 13.84 8.43
N LEU A 310 15.90 14.49 9.26
CA LEU A 310 16.20 14.00 10.62
C LEU A 310 14.96 13.99 11.52
N SER A 311 14.12 15.02 11.44
CA SER A 311 12.84 15.07 12.15
C SER A 311 11.92 13.93 11.72
N ASP A 312 11.80 13.69 10.40
CA ASP A 312 10.96 12.63 9.86
C ASP A 312 11.47 11.24 10.29
N LEU A 313 12.79 11.02 10.26
CA LEU A 313 13.42 9.79 10.75
C LEU A 313 13.21 9.60 12.26
N TYR A 314 13.23 10.67 13.05
CA TYR A 314 12.99 10.62 14.49
C TYR A 314 11.55 10.27 14.82
N VAL A 315 10.59 10.91 14.16
CA VAL A 315 9.15 10.60 14.30
C VAL A 315 8.87 9.16 13.88
N SER A 316 9.58 8.65 12.86
CA SER A 316 9.47 7.25 12.41
C SER A 316 10.10 6.24 13.36
N GLY A 317 10.82 6.69 14.40
CA GLY A 317 11.55 5.84 15.34
C GLY A 317 12.83 5.22 14.78
N LEU A 318 13.29 5.65 13.60
CA LEU A 318 14.51 5.16 12.96
C LEU A 318 15.77 5.79 13.57
N VAL A 319 15.66 6.99 14.13
CA VAL A 319 16.72 7.62 14.90
C VAL A 319 16.20 8.05 16.26
N LYS A 320 17.08 8.10 17.25
CA LYS A 320 16.80 8.57 18.61
C LYS A 320 17.53 9.87 18.88
N HIS A 321 16.91 10.75 19.66
CA HIS A 321 17.55 11.97 20.13
C HIS A 321 18.32 11.65 21.43
N MET A 322 19.59 12.03 21.51
CA MET A 322 20.35 12.07 22.76
C MET A 322 19.66 13.07 23.67
N HIS A 323 18.79 12.60 24.55
CA HIS A 323 18.44 13.40 25.71
C HIS A 323 19.69 13.51 26.56
N SER A 324 20.06 14.73 26.94
CA SER A 324 21.16 15.02 27.86
C SER A 324 21.09 14.01 29.02
N ARG A 325 22.06 13.09 29.05
CA ARG A 325 22.22 12.17 30.18
C ARG A 325 22.37 13.02 31.44
N SER A 326 21.32 13.11 32.25
CA SER A 326 21.40 13.54 33.64
C SER A 326 21.97 12.43 34.49
#